data_AF-A0AAD7F2G1-F1
#
_entry.id   AF-A0AAD7F2G1-F1
#
_cell.length_a   1.000
_cell.length_b   1.000
_cell.length_c   1.000
_cell.angle_alpha   90.00
_cell.angle_beta   90.00
_cell.angle_gamma   90.00
#
_symmetry.space_group_name_H-M   'P 1'
#
loop_
_entity.id
_entity.type
_entity.pdbx_description
1 polymer ?
#
loop_
_entity_poly.entity_id
_entity_poly.type
_entity_poly.pdbx_seq_one_letter_code
_entity_poly.pdbx_strand_id
1 'polypeptide(L)' 'LLHIPDNILTAGPMWCYWNYITERYVGFIVHSRKSHKNPYTSFSRCMWDIAQKNVIKVRYNLHQEL' A
#
# COMPACT_ATOMS: atom_id res chain seq x y z
N LEU A 1 -13.34 -13.79 -10.75
CA LEU A 1 -13.90 -14.22 -9.46
C LEU A 1 -13.16 -13.51 -8.36
N LEU A 2 -13.82 -12.63 -7.60
CA LEU A 2 -13.23 -12.03 -6.41
C LEU A 2 -13.30 -13.09 -5.31
N HIS A 3 -12.16 -13.66 -4.92
CA HIS A 3 -12.11 -14.61 -3.81
C HIS A 3 -12.35 -13.82 -2.52
N ILE A 4 -13.58 -13.84 -2.02
CA ILE A 4 -13.97 -13.18 -0.77
C ILE A 4 -13.55 -14.13 0.35
N PRO A 5 -12.57 -13.78 1.20
CA PRO A 5 -12.13 -14.66 2.27
C PRO A 5 -13.24 -14.89 3.29
N ASP A 6 -13.46 -16.15 3.68
CA ASP A 6 -14.48 -16.57 4.66
C ASP A 6 -14.40 -15.81 5.99
N ASN A 7 -13.19 -15.34 6.32
CA ASN A 7 -12.88 -14.53 7.50
C ASN A 7 -13.65 -13.20 7.55
N ILE A 8 -14.28 -12.76 6.45
CA ILE A 8 -15.12 -11.55 6.40
C ILE A 8 -16.34 -11.67 7.30
N LEU A 9 -16.89 -12.87 7.47
CA LEU A 9 -18.03 -13.11 8.37
C LEU A 9 -17.67 -12.81 9.83
N THR A 10 -16.41 -13.01 10.21
CA THR A 10 -15.88 -12.77 11.55
C THR A 10 -15.26 -11.38 11.75
N ALA A 11 -14.86 -10.69 10.66
CA ALA A 11 -14.11 -9.44 10.71
C ALA A 11 -14.99 -8.17 10.77
N GLY A 12 -16.32 -8.33 10.83
CA GLY A 12 -17.27 -7.22 10.79
C GLY A 12 -17.59 -6.75 9.37
N PRO A 13 -18.36 -5.65 9.22
CA PRO A 13 -18.79 -5.19 7.91
C PRO A 13 -17.57 -4.89 7.02
N MET A 14 -17.53 -5.53 5.85
CA MET A 14 -16.42 -5.42 4.91
C MET A 14 -16.08 -3.96 4.57
N TRP A 15 -17.09 -3.09 4.52
CA TRP A 15 -16.92 -1.65 4.30
C TRP A 15 -16.12 -0.95 5.43
N CYS A 16 -16.32 -1.33 6.70
CA CYS A 16 -15.57 -0.74 7.83
C CYS A 16 -14.10 -1.11 7.75
N TYR A 17 -13.81 -2.38 7.50
CA TYR A 17 -12.44 -2.89 7.38
C TYR A 17 -11.73 -2.29 6.17
N TRP A 18 -12.41 -2.28 5.03
CA TRP A 18 -11.90 -1.67 3.81
C TRP A 18 -11.62 -0.19 4.02
N ASN A 19 -12.58 0.56 4.57
CA ASN A 19 -12.43 1.99 4.82
C ASN A 19 -11.21 2.30 5.71
N TYR A 20 -11.02 1.53 6.78
CA TYR A 20 -9.88 1.68 7.69
C TYR A 20 -8.52 1.47 7.00
N ILE A 21 -8.41 0.46 6.15
CA ILE A 21 -7.17 0.18 5.40
C ILE A 21 -6.95 1.23 4.33
N THR A 22 -8.00 1.55 3.55
CA THR A 22 -7.90 2.54 2.49
C THR A 22 -7.55 3.91 3.03
N GLU A 23 -8.08 4.31 4.18
CA GLU A 23 -7.78 5.61 4.78
C GLU A 23 -6.30 5.72 5.17
N ARG A 24 -5.74 4.67 5.79
CA ARG A 24 -4.30 4.61 6.09
C ARG A 24 -3.45 4.62 4.84
N TYR A 25 -3.84 3.83 3.85
CA TYR A 25 -3.10 3.70 2.61
C TYR A 25 -3.12 5.00 1.79
N VAL A 26 -4.28 5.63 1.67
CA VAL A 26 -4.45 6.92 1.00
C VAL A 26 -3.73 8.02 1.78
N GLY A 27 -3.80 8.02 3.12
CA GLY A 27 -3.06 8.95 3.96
C GLY A 27 -1.54 8.86 3.73
N PHE A 28 -1.00 7.64 3.65
CA PHE A 28 0.40 7.41 3.30
C PHE A 28 0.76 7.95 1.90
N ILE A 29 -0.08 7.68 0.90
CA ILE A 29 0.12 8.19 -0.47
C ILE A 29 0.12 9.72 -0.49
N VAL A 30 -0.87 10.34 0.15
CA VAL A 30 -1.02 11.80 0.23
C VAL A 30 0.19 12.43 0.90
N HIS A 31 0.68 11.85 2.00
CA HIS A 31 1.89 12.31 2.67
C HIS A 31 3.14 12.17 1.77
N SER A 32 3.17 11.15 0.92
CA SER A 32 4.24 10.95 -0.06
C SER A 32 4.19 11.90 -1.27
N ARG A 33 3.27 12.88 -1.30
CA ARG A 33 3.19 13.87 -2.39
C ARG A 33 4.41 14.79 -2.37
N LYS A 34 5.33 14.59 -3.32
CA LYS A 34 6.51 15.46 -3.52
C LYS A 34 6.22 16.67 -4.43
N SER A 35 5.18 16.60 -5.25
CA SER A 35 4.79 17.69 -6.16
C SER A 35 3.30 17.98 -6.09
N HIS A 36 2.94 19.27 -5.93
CA HIS A 36 1.55 19.72 -5.95
C HIS A 36 0.99 19.86 -7.37
N LYS A 37 1.85 20.12 -8.37
CA LYS A 37 1.44 20.31 -9.77
C LYS A 37 1.03 19.00 -10.43
N ASN A 38 1.81 17.93 -10.20
CA ASN A 38 1.60 16.61 -10.80
C ASN A 38 1.53 15.52 -9.70
N PRO A 39 0.44 15.47 -8.92
CA PRO A 39 0.32 14.56 -7.78
C PRO A 39 0.40 13.09 -8.20
N TYR A 40 -0.30 12.70 -9.26
CA TYR A 40 -0.33 11.30 -9.73
C TYR A 40 1.04 10.79 -10.17
N THR A 41 1.83 11.59 -10.89
CA THR A 41 3.20 11.22 -11.27
C THR A 41 4.10 11.04 -10.05
N SER A 42 3.92 11.90 -9.03
CA SER A 42 4.64 11.76 -7.76
C SER A 42 4.28 10.47 -7.03
N PHE A 43 2.99 10.11 -7.02
CA PHE A 43 2.52 8.86 -6.39
C PHE A 43 3.06 7.63 -7.12
N SER A 44 2.95 7.60 -8.45
CA SER A 44 3.46 6.50 -9.26
C SER A 44 4.96 6.29 -9.05
N ARG A 45 5.75 7.36 -9.00
CA ARG A 45 7.19 7.27 -8.70
C ARG A 45 7.47 6.74 -7.30
N CYS A 46 6.72 7.17 -6.29
CA CYS A 46 6.90 6.65 -4.94
C CYS A 46 6.57 5.16 -4.85
N MET A 47 5.41 4.75 -5.40
CA MET A 47 5.02 3.34 -5.42
C MET A 47 6.06 2.47 -6.14
N TRP A 48 6.64 2.99 -7.24
CA TRP A 48 7.69 2.29 -7.98
C TRP A 48 8.97 2.14 -7.15
N ASP A 49 9.42 3.19 -6.46
CA ASP A 49 10.59 3.14 -5.58
C ASP A 49 10.39 2.13 -4.42
N ILE A 50 9.21 2.12 -3.79
CA ILE A 50 8.86 1.15 -2.74
C ILE A 50 8.88 -0.28 -3.29
N ALA A 51 8.25 -0.50 -4.46
CA ALA A 51 8.20 -1.81 -5.08
C ALA A 51 9.61 -2.31 -5.45
N GLN A 52 10.45 -1.46 -6.03
CA GLN A 52 11.83 -1.81 -6.37
C GLN A 52 12.65 -2.15 -5.12
N LYS A 53 12.53 -1.36 -4.05
CA LYS A 53 13.18 -1.66 -2.78
C LYS A 53 12.72 -2.99 -2.20
N ASN A 54 11.43 -3.30 -2.27
CA ASN A 54 10.91 -4.60 -1.83
C ASN A 54 11.44 -5.74 -2.69
N VAL A 55 11.49 -5.60 -4.01
CA VAL A 55 12.05 -6.61 -4.92
C VAL A 55 13.52 -6.86 -4.60
N ILE A 56 14.32 -5.81 -4.37
CA ILE A 56 15.72 -5.94 -3.97
C ILE A 56 15.84 -6.63 -2.62
N LYS A 57 15.06 -6.21 -1.62
CA LYS A 57 15.02 -6.85 -0.28
C LYS A 57 14.73 -8.35 -0.37
N VAL A 58 13.72 -8.72 -1.15
CA VAL A 58 13.33 -10.13 -1.35
C VAL A 58 14.41 -10.90 -2.10
N ARG A 59 14.95 -10.32 -3.19
CA ARG A 59 15.97 -10.97 -4.04
C ARG A 59 17.25 -11.30 -3.28
N TYR A 60 17.66 -10.42 -2.37
CA TYR A 60 18.90 -10.56 -1.64
C TYR A 60 18.69 -11.00 -0.17
N ASN A 61 17.46 -11.37 0.21
CA ASN A 61 17.09 -11.77 1.57
C ASN A 61 17.54 -10.79 2.67
N LEU A 62 17.50 -9.46 2.40
CA LEU A 62 17.88 -8.41 3.37
C LEU A 62 16.81 -8.20 4.46
N HIS A 63 16.12 -9.25 4.89
CA HIS A 63 15.05 -9.09 5.87
C HIS A 63 15.59 -8.72 7.27
N GLN A 64 16.89 -8.93 7.54
CA GLN A 64 17.50 -8.74 8.86
C GLN A 64 18.37 -7.48 9.07
N GLU A 65 18.69 -6.71 8.03
CA GLU A 65 19.83 -5.76 8.10
C GLU A 65 19.46 -4.28 7.84
N LEU A 66 18.25 -3.82 8.19
CA LEU A 66 17.93 -2.37 8.17
C LEU A 66 16.96 -1.93 9.27
#